data_AF-A0A6A4BG63-F1
#
_entry.id   AF-A0A6A4BG63-F1
#
_cell.length_a   1.000
_cell.length_b   1.000
_cell.length_c   1.000
_cell.angle_alpha   90.00
_cell.angle_beta   90.00
_cell.angle_gamma   90.00
#
_symmetry.space_group_name_H-M   'P 1'
#
loop_
_entity.id
_entity.type
_entity.pdbx_description
1 polymer ?
#
loop_
_entity_poly.entity_id
_entity_poly.type
_entity_poly.pdbx_seq_one_letter_code
_entity_poly.pdbx_strand_id
1 'polypeptide(L)'
;MAQYLRDPLIVLDVNRSGDAQVQRYTYKMHRLTNGDDHESGCYEALSGRQARDYLHACWNLHVLPYFMIRNVSERHFYGVMHGERFVRWRAEGDPGYAAKVSDSYEWKQAVNYLAPEEDTDPDSLNKLADLNNVNAVLIKRITMRERLNVVHARLGLPTLDAIGYDDEADLEETIAYEERTLHEALGIDQYASGSQTSHDGMSMEVPLPKRYPRASTGEMVEHAYFRLLRAPEGEEIDPDDFAQYRLVTAANMEAFQRWCSLFRPRLQIPSTKRRSNPRHIAAWLLGNIDALRHLFAFLPYPELEAIQWTLAELTKWGRIEVYREQTDAIWRITQDEAIRQDVRDVCTEWHDAISKGPEQTRYALAGDCQCWARLRRVVNMELCRENTTALDDGGWALLHVLPYVTSTWLTTPMGRAPSGARSVWYHQFPCVREFCHSVLDHTDWSASLHFPARLTWADQCADDATGGSTPTRN
;
A
#
# COMPACT_ATOMS: atom_id res chain seq x y z
N MET A 1 -18.55 -7.11 7.06
CA MET A 1 -18.36 -7.63 5.69
C MET A 1 -19.19 -6.74 4.77
N ALA A 2 -18.63 -5.61 4.36
CA ALA A 2 -19.27 -4.74 3.37
C ALA A 2 -19.12 -5.45 2.04
N GLN A 3 -20.23 -6.00 1.52
CA GLN A 3 -20.19 -6.67 0.23
C GLN A 3 -20.31 -5.59 -0.85
N TYR A 4 -19.21 -5.37 -1.55
CA TYR A 4 -19.06 -4.40 -2.64
C TYR A 4 -20.02 -4.66 -3.83
N LEU A 5 -20.46 -5.92 -4.01
CA LEU A 5 -21.45 -6.32 -5.01
C LEU A 5 -22.56 -7.14 -4.34
N ARG A 6 -23.82 -6.73 -4.53
CA ARG A 6 -25.01 -7.44 -4.02
C ARG A 6 -25.26 -8.71 -4.83
N ASP A 7 -24.51 -9.76 -4.49
CA ASP A 7 -24.62 -11.09 -5.06
C ASP A 7 -24.81 -12.15 -3.97
N PRO A 8 -25.59 -13.22 -4.22
CA PRO A 8 -25.67 -14.34 -3.31
C PRO A 8 -24.31 -15.02 -3.12
N LEU A 9 -23.90 -15.25 -1.88
CA LEU A 9 -22.70 -16.01 -1.53
C LEU A 9 -23.08 -17.47 -1.27
N ILE A 10 -22.36 -18.40 -1.90
CA ILE A 10 -22.55 -19.84 -1.69
C ILE A 10 -21.45 -20.33 -0.76
N VAL A 11 -21.84 -20.79 0.43
CA VAL A 11 -20.90 -21.31 1.43
C VAL A 11 -21.03 -22.83 1.51
N LEU A 12 -19.91 -23.52 1.31
CA LEU A 12 -19.75 -24.94 1.58
C LEU A 12 -19.31 -25.09 3.04
N ASP A 13 -20.24 -25.45 3.92
CA ASP A 13 -19.97 -25.65 5.34
C ASP A 13 -19.54 -27.10 5.57
N VAL A 14 -18.25 -27.32 5.81
CA VAL A 14 -17.63 -28.65 5.89
C VAL A 14 -17.46 -29.05 7.34
N ASN A 15 -18.09 -30.16 7.72
CA ASN A 15 -17.99 -30.71 9.07
C ASN A 15 -16.67 -31.48 9.29
N ARG A 16 -16.42 -31.93 10.52
CA ARG A 16 -15.20 -32.69 10.88
C ARG A 16 -15.08 -34.05 10.16
N SER A 17 -16.18 -34.60 9.68
CA SER A 17 -16.22 -35.85 8.92
C SER A 17 -15.98 -35.63 7.42
N GLY A 18 -15.87 -34.38 6.97
CA GLY A 18 -15.72 -34.02 5.56
C GLY A 18 -17.04 -33.86 4.80
N ASP A 19 -18.20 -34.00 5.45
CA ASP A 19 -19.49 -33.76 4.80
C ASP A 19 -19.73 -32.26 4.66
N ALA A 20 -20.08 -31.83 3.45
CA ALA A 20 -20.35 -30.45 3.12
C ALA A 20 -21.87 -30.19 3.02
N GLN A 21 -22.34 -29.16 3.73
CA GLN A 21 -23.67 -28.60 3.53
C GLN A 21 -23.57 -27.29 2.74
N VAL A 22 -24.39 -27.13 1.71
CA VAL A 22 -24.43 -25.89 0.94
C VAL A 22 -25.37 -24.89 1.62
N GLN A 23 -24.89 -23.68 1.85
CA GLN A 23 -25.65 -22.55 2.36
C GLN A 23 -25.65 -21.44 1.32
N ARG A 24 -26.78 -20.75 1.16
CA ARG A 24 -26.86 -19.52 0.35
C ARG A 24 -27.10 -18.34 1.27
N TYR A 25 -26.15 -17.41 1.28
CA TYR A 25 -26.23 -16.14 1.99
C TYR A 25 -26.76 -15.08 1.05
N THR A 26 -27.69 -14.26 1.53
CA THR A 26 -28.38 -13.20 0.78
C THR A 26 -28.79 -12.09 1.75
N TYR A 27 -29.58 -11.14 1.26
CA TYR A 27 -30.13 -10.02 2.03
C TYR A 27 -31.63 -10.15 2.19
N LYS A 28 -32.14 -9.64 3.31
CA LYS A 28 -33.58 -9.53 3.58
C LYS A 28 -33.89 -8.17 4.18
N MET A 29 -34.96 -7.55 3.69
CA MET A 29 -35.54 -6.36 4.31
C MET A 29 -36.40 -6.76 5.51
N HIS A 30 -36.15 -6.12 6.64
CA HIS A 30 -36.87 -6.27 7.89
C HIS A 30 -37.55 -4.95 8.23
N ARG A 31 -38.88 -4.96 8.42
CA ARG A 31 -39.61 -3.80 8.94
C ARG A 31 -39.33 -3.67 10.44
N LEU A 32 -38.73 -2.57 10.84
CA LEU A 32 -38.49 -2.23 12.24
C LEU A 32 -39.76 -1.71 12.92
N THR A 33 -39.78 -1.77 14.25
CA THR A 33 -40.93 -1.33 15.08
C THR A 33 -41.20 0.17 14.99
N ASN A 34 -40.19 0.96 14.64
CA ASN A 34 -40.32 2.41 14.41
C ASN A 34 -40.91 2.75 13.03
N GLY A 35 -41.19 1.74 12.19
CA GLY A 35 -41.72 1.94 10.85
C GLY A 35 -40.65 2.10 9.76
N ASP A 36 -39.37 1.99 10.09
CA ASP A 36 -38.28 2.01 9.10
C ASP A 36 -38.02 0.61 8.53
N ASP A 37 -37.40 0.55 7.36
CA ASP A 37 -36.93 -0.69 6.76
C ASP A 37 -35.42 -0.86 7.03
N HIS A 38 -35.02 -2.03 7.50
CA HIS A 38 -33.63 -2.40 7.75
C HIS A 38 -33.26 -3.63 6.94
N GLU A 39 -32.28 -3.49 6.06
CA GLU A 39 -31.70 -4.61 5.34
C GLU A 39 -30.67 -5.32 6.20
N SER A 40 -30.77 -6.64 6.32
CA SER A 40 -29.78 -7.44 7.02
C SER A 40 -29.41 -8.68 6.22
N GLY A 41 -28.15 -9.11 6.36
CA GLY A 41 -27.70 -10.39 5.81
C GLY A 41 -28.43 -11.56 6.46
N CYS A 42 -28.82 -12.55 5.66
CA CYS A 42 -29.42 -13.79 6.13
C CYS A 42 -28.86 -14.97 5.33
N TYR A 43 -29.09 -16.18 5.80
CA TYR A 43 -28.71 -17.38 5.06
C TYR A 43 -29.78 -18.45 5.15
N GLU A 44 -29.80 -19.31 4.13
CA GLU A 44 -30.57 -20.55 4.14
C GLU A 44 -29.65 -21.75 3.87
N ALA A 45 -29.90 -22.85 4.57
CA ALA A 45 -29.25 -24.11 4.30
C ALA A 45 -30.03 -24.85 3.20
N LEU A 46 -29.35 -25.20 2.11
CA LEU A 46 -29.95 -25.88 0.98
C LEU A 46 -29.93 -27.40 1.19
N SER A 47 -31.03 -28.06 0.85
CA SER A 47 -31.00 -29.52 0.66
C SER A 47 -30.15 -29.89 -0.55
N GLY A 48 -29.67 -31.14 -0.60
CA GLY A 48 -28.87 -31.61 -1.74
C GLY A 48 -29.57 -31.45 -3.10
N ARG A 49 -30.91 -31.59 -3.12
CA ARG A 49 -31.72 -31.33 -4.32
C ARG A 49 -31.70 -29.84 -4.70
N GLN A 50 -31.98 -28.95 -3.75
CA GLN A 50 -31.99 -27.50 -4.00
C GLN A 50 -30.62 -26.99 -4.42
N ALA A 51 -29.55 -27.46 -3.77
CA ALA A 51 -28.18 -27.11 -4.14
C ALA A 51 -27.85 -27.56 -5.57
N ARG A 52 -28.19 -28.80 -5.92
CA ARG A 52 -28.00 -29.33 -7.28
C ARG A 52 -28.78 -28.50 -8.30
N ASP A 53 -30.05 -28.25 -8.06
CA ASP A 53 -30.92 -27.55 -9.02
C ASP A 53 -30.45 -26.09 -9.21
N TYR A 54 -30.01 -25.41 -8.14
CA TYR A 54 -29.40 -24.08 -8.21
C TYR A 54 -28.10 -24.06 -9.01
N LEU A 55 -27.17 -24.97 -8.70
CA LEU A 55 -25.88 -25.06 -9.39
C LEU A 55 -26.04 -25.47 -10.85
N HIS A 56 -27.02 -26.31 -11.16
CA HIS A 56 -27.36 -26.70 -12.52
C HIS A 56 -27.91 -25.52 -13.32
N ALA A 57 -28.80 -24.72 -12.73
CA ALA A 57 -29.31 -23.50 -13.37
C ALA A 57 -28.19 -22.48 -13.62
N CYS A 58 -27.27 -22.31 -12.66
CA CYS A 58 -26.07 -21.47 -12.84
C CYS A 58 -25.21 -22.00 -13.99
N TRP A 59 -24.96 -23.31 -14.02
CA TRP A 59 -24.17 -23.95 -15.06
C TRP A 59 -24.76 -23.76 -16.45
N ASN A 60 -26.08 -23.93 -16.61
CA ASN A 60 -26.79 -23.78 -17.88
C ASN A 60 -26.68 -22.38 -18.50
N LEU A 61 -26.43 -21.35 -17.68
CA LEU A 61 -26.27 -19.97 -18.11
C LEU A 61 -24.84 -19.46 -17.96
N HIS A 62 -23.87 -20.35 -17.69
CA HIS A 62 -22.47 -19.99 -17.47
C HIS A 62 -22.30 -18.90 -16.39
N VAL A 63 -23.03 -19.05 -15.29
CA VAL A 63 -22.92 -18.20 -14.10
C VAL A 63 -22.05 -18.92 -13.08
N LEU A 64 -21.04 -18.23 -12.56
CA LEU A 64 -20.24 -18.68 -11.42
C LEU A 64 -20.63 -17.87 -10.18
N PRO A 65 -21.43 -18.45 -9.26
CA PRO A 65 -21.63 -17.86 -7.95
C PRO A 65 -20.32 -17.71 -7.21
N TYR A 66 -20.24 -16.75 -6.29
CA TYR A 66 -19.11 -16.63 -5.38
C TYR A 66 -19.16 -17.77 -4.35
N PHE A 67 -18.14 -18.62 -4.35
CA PHE A 67 -18.01 -19.71 -3.39
C PHE A 67 -17.05 -19.37 -2.26
N MET A 68 -17.44 -19.74 -1.05
CA MET A 68 -16.57 -19.79 0.12
C MET A 68 -16.67 -21.18 0.76
N ILE A 69 -15.57 -21.66 1.31
CA ILE A 69 -15.55 -22.91 2.07
C ILE A 69 -15.34 -22.54 3.54
N ARG A 70 -16.25 -22.99 4.41
CA ARG A 70 -16.12 -22.85 5.85
C ARG A 70 -15.69 -24.18 6.44
N ASN A 71 -14.51 -24.22 7.04
CA ASN A 71 -14.09 -25.39 7.82
C ASN A 71 -14.52 -25.18 9.28
N VAL A 72 -15.51 -25.93 9.74
CA VAL A 72 -16.11 -25.75 11.07
C VAL A 72 -15.10 -25.99 12.20
N SER A 73 -14.15 -26.92 12.02
CA SER A 73 -13.11 -27.17 13.03
C SER A 73 -12.08 -26.07 13.13
N GLU A 74 -11.76 -25.42 12.01
CA GLU A 74 -10.72 -24.40 11.95
C GLU A 74 -11.27 -23.00 12.23
N ARG A 75 -12.60 -22.79 12.16
CA ARG A 75 -13.25 -21.47 12.32
C ARG A 75 -12.79 -20.43 11.29
N HIS A 76 -12.31 -20.89 10.13
CA HIS A 76 -11.85 -20.04 9.04
C HIS A 76 -12.71 -20.25 7.78
N PHE A 77 -12.77 -19.20 6.96
CA PHE A 77 -13.31 -19.24 5.61
C PHE A 77 -12.17 -19.22 4.59
N TYR A 78 -12.34 -20.00 3.51
CA TYR A 78 -11.44 -20.05 2.38
C TYR A 78 -12.16 -19.56 1.13
N GLY A 79 -11.52 -18.68 0.36
CA GLY A 79 -11.99 -18.29 -0.96
C GLY A 79 -11.73 -19.38 -1.99
N VAL A 80 -12.60 -19.49 -2.99
CA VAL A 80 -12.44 -20.45 -4.09
C VAL A 80 -11.95 -19.72 -5.34
N MET A 81 -10.81 -20.15 -5.87
CA MET A 81 -10.28 -19.64 -7.14
C MET A 81 -10.82 -20.48 -8.31
N HIS A 82 -11.52 -19.83 -9.25
CA HIS A 82 -12.17 -20.50 -10.39
C HIS A 82 -11.30 -20.54 -11.67
N GLY A 83 -10.15 -19.87 -11.67
CA GLY A 83 -9.18 -19.87 -12.77
C GLY A 83 -9.76 -19.37 -14.10
N GLU A 84 -9.29 -19.95 -15.21
CA GLU A 84 -9.66 -19.56 -16.58
C GLU A 84 -11.18 -19.59 -16.84
N ARG A 85 -11.91 -20.52 -16.22
CA ARG A 85 -13.36 -20.65 -16.44
C ARG A 85 -14.12 -19.38 -16.06
N PHE A 86 -13.72 -18.75 -14.96
CA PHE A 86 -14.30 -17.47 -14.55
C PHE A 86 -14.00 -16.37 -15.55
N VAL A 87 -12.76 -16.27 -16.02
CA VAL A 87 -12.35 -15.26 -17.01
C VAL A 87 -13.17 -15.41 -18.30
N ARG A 88 -13.35 -16.66 -18.77
CA ARG A 88 -14.16 -16.96 -19.95
C ARG A 88 -15.62 -16.61 -19.75
N TRP A 89 -16.26 -17.14 -18.71
CA TRP A 89 -17.68 -16.94 -18.47
C TRP A 89 -18.03 -15.49 -18.16
N ARG A 90 -17.11 -14.73 -17.55
CA ARG A 90 -17.29 -13.28 -17.35
C ARG A 90 -17.18 -12.47 -18.64
N ALA A 91 -16.40 -12.91 -19.62
CA ALA A 91 -16.26 -12.26 -20.93
C ALA A 91 -17.44 -12.52 -21.87
N GLU A 92 -18.17 -13.62 -21.67
CA GLU A 92 -19.39 -13.95 -22.42
C GLU A 92 -20.48 -12.90 -22.16
N GLY A 93 -21.01 -12.30 -23.23
CA GLY A 93 -22.03 -11.26 -23.18
C GLY A 93 -21.53 -9.90 -22.68
N ASP A 94 -20.23 -9.72 -22.44
CA ASP A 94 -19.61 -8.46 -22.02
C ASP A 94 -18.41 -8.09 -22.93
N PRO A 95 -18.66 -7.35 -24.03
CA PRO A 95 -17.60 -6.91 -24.93
C PRO A 95 -16.56 -6.01 -24.24
N GLY A 96 -16.97 -5.23 -23.24
CA GLY A 96 -16.08 -4.31 -22.51
C GLY A 96 -15.08 -5.06 -21.63
N TYR A 97 -15.53 -6.09 -20.91
CA TYR A 97 -14.65 -6.97 -20.17
C TYR A 97 -13.79 -7.82 -21.11
N ALA A 98 -14.38 -8.40 -22.16
CA ALA A 98 -13.65 -9.23 -23.14
C ALA A 98 -12.47 -8.49 -23.78
N ALA A 99 -12.60 -7.18 -24.04
CA ALA A 99 -11.51 -6.36 -24.58
C ALA A 99 -10.29 -6.27 -23.64
N LYS A 100 -10.50 -6.32 -22.31
CA LYS A 100 -9.46 -6.24 -21.28
C LYS A 100 -8.75 -7.57 -21.01
N VAL A 101 -9.33 -8.69 -21.45
CA VAL A 101 -8.75 -10.03 -21.25
C VAL A 101 -7.51 -10.22 -22.13
N SER A 102 -6.48 -10.91 -21.65
CA SER A 102 -5.26 -11.22 -22.41
C SER A 102 -5.55 -11.93 -23.75
N ASP A 103 -4.82 -11.57 -24.81
CA ASP A 103 -4.87 -12.25 -26.11
C ASP A 103 -4.28 -13.67 -26.10
N SER A 104 -3.64 -14.07 -24.99
CA SER A 104 -3.11 -15.43 -24.82
C SER A 104 -4.19 -16.52 -24.74
N TYR A 105 -5.46 -16.16 -24.55
CA TYR A 105 -6.56 -17.12 -24.46
C TYR A 105 -7.14 -17.43 -25.85
N GLU A 106 -7.06 -18.69 -26.27
CA GLU A 106 -7.52 -19.15 -27.59
C GLU A 106 -9.01 -18.89 -27.84
N TRP A 107 -9.84 -18.95 -26.79
CA TRP A 107 -11.29 -18.74 -26.89
C TRP A 107 -11.69 -17.28 -27.08
N LYS A 108 -10.79 -16.31 -26.85
CA LYS A 108 -11.11 -14.88 -26.86
C LYS A 108 -11.73 -14.42 -28.19
N GLN A 109 -11.22 -14.96 -29.31
CA GLN A 109 -11.69 -14.60 -30.65
C GLN A 109 -13.12 -15.07 -30.93
N ALA A 110 -13.62 -16.07 -30.20
CA ALA A 110 -14.92 -16.69 -30.44
C ALA A 110 -15.97 -16.40 -29.34
N VAL A 111 -15.58 -15.83 -28.20
CA VAL A 111 -16.40 -15.77 -26.97
C VAL A 111 -17.75 -15.08 -27.12
N ASN A 112 -17.83 -14.08 -28.00
CA ASN A 112 -19.04 -13.32 -28.29
C ASN A 112 -19.40 -13.33 -29.78
N TYR A 113 -18.83 -14.27 -30.55
CA TYR A 113 -19.19 -14.43 -31.96
C TYR A 113 -20.60 -15.03 -32.08
N LEU A 114 -21.45 -14.35 -32.83
CA LEU A 114 -22.82 -14.76 -33.11
C LEU A 114 -22.92 -15.14 -34.58
N ALA A 115 -23.36 -16.37 -34.84
CA ALA A 115 -23.74 -16.73 -36.20
C ALA A 115 -25.01 -15.94 -36.61
N PRO A 116 -25.23 -15.65 -37.90
CA PRO A 116 -26.41 -14.91 -38.36
C PRO A 116 -27.75 -15.54 -37.93
N GLU A 117 -27.78 -16.85 -37.71
CA GLU A 117 -28.94 -17.61 -37.24
C GLU A 117 -29.22 -17.43 -35.73
N GLU A 118 -28.23 -16.93 -34.98
CA GLU A 118 -28.28 -16.67 -33.53
C GLU A 118 -28.44 -15.18 -33.21
N ASP A 119 -28.62 -14.32 -34.24
CA ASP A 119 -28.81 -12.87 -34.13
C ASP A 119 -30.24 -12.51 -33.71
N THR A 120 -30.73 -13.16 -32.65
CA THR A 120 -32.03 -12.87 -32.05
C THR A 120 -31.86 -11.82 -30.95
N ASP A 121 -32.75 -10.83 -30.93
CA ASP A 121 -32.80 -9.82 -29.87
C ASP A 121 -33.14 -10.50 -28.52
N PRO A 122 -32.28 -10.40 -27.48
CA PRO A 122 -32.53 -11.01 -26.18
C PRO A 122 -33.85 -10.56 -25.52
N ASP A 123 -34.39 -9.38 -25.85
CA ASP A 123 -35.65 -8.89 -25.27
C ASP A 123 -36.89 -9.52 -25.92
N SER A 124 -36.75 -10.10 -27.10
CA SER A 124 -37.81 -10.88 -27.77
C SER A 124 -37.94 -12.31 -27.23
N LEU A 125 -36.96 -12.77 -26.44
CA LEU A 125 -36.91 -14.13 -25.90
C LEU A 125 -37.66 -14.23 -24.56
N ASN A 126 -38.34 -15.37 -24.35
CA ASN A 126 -38.79 -15.74 -23.02
C ASN A 126 -37.58 -16.17 -22.17
N LYS A 127 -36.97 -15.21 -21.46
CA LYS A 127 -35.79 -15.43 -20.60
C LYS A 127 -36.03 -16.48 -19.50
N LEU A 128 -37.29 -16.74 -19.12
CA LEU A 128 -37.65 -17.75 -18.12
C LEU A 128 -37.64 -19.19 -18.65
N ALA A 129 -37.62 -19.39 -19.98
CA ALA A 129 -37.55 -20.73 -20.56
C ALA A 129 -36.13 -21.29 -20.50
N ASP A 130 -35.91 -22.37 -19.75
CA ASP A 130 -34.63 -23.08 -19.71
C ASP A 130 -34.47 -24.03 -20.91
N LEU A 131 -34.24 -23.44 -22.08
CA LEU A 131 -34.02 -24.14 -23.34
C LEU A 131 -32.64 -23.82 -23.90
N ASN A 132 -31.98 -24.81 -24.50
CA ASN A 132 -30.61 -24.67 -25.01
C ASN A 132 -30.44 -23.51 -26.01
N ASN A 133 -31.41 -23.31 -26.90
CA ASN A 133 -31.39 -22.22 -27.88
C ASN A 133 -31.53 -20.84 -27.21
N VAL A 134 -32.37 -20.72 -26.19
CA VAL A 134 -32.51 -19.48 -25.41
C VAL A 134 -31.24 -19.20 -24.62
N ASN A 135 -30.71 -20.21 -23.93
CA ASN A 135 -29.49 -20.07 -23.12
C ASN A 135 -28.28 -19.68 -23.96
N ALA A 136 -28.12 -20.26 -25.17
CA ALA A 136 -27.02 -19.93 -26.08
C ALA A 136 -27.01 -18.44 -26.47
N VAL A 137 -28.19 -17.86 -26.73
CA VAL A 137 -28.32 -16.42 -27.03
C VAL A 137 -28.02 -15.59 -25.79
N LEU A 138 -28.59 -15.93 -24.63
CA LEU A 138 -28.37 -15.18 -23.39
C LEU A 138 -26.89 -15.15 -23.00
N ILE A 139 -26.18 -16.28 -23.08
CA ILE A 139 -24.75 -16.39 -22.78
C ILE A 139 -23.93 -15.37 -23.59
N LYS A 140 -24.24 -15.19 -24.88
CA LYS A 140 -23.48 -14.31 -25.77
C LYS A 140 -23.92 -12.84 -25.75
N ARG A 141 -25.06 -12.52 -25.13
CA ARG A 141 -25.71 -11.20 -25.27
C ARG A 141 -25.81 -10.40 -23.98
N ILE A 142 -25.85 -11.06 -22.83
CA ILE A 142 -26.01 -10.40 -21.54
C ILE A 142 -24.87 -10.81 -20.59
N THR A 143 -24.51 -9.88 -19.71
CA THR A 143 -23.42 -10.05 -18.76
C THR A 143 -23.68 -11.21 -17.81
N MET A 144 -22.62 -11.77 -17.23
CA MET A 144 -22.75 -12.84 -16.21
C MET A 144 -23.66 -12.42 -15.05
N ARG A 145 -23.69 -11.14 -14.70
CA ARG A 145 -24.55 -10.60 -13.63
C ARG A 145 -26.02 -10.62 -13.99
N GLU A 146 -26.36 -10.25 -15.22
CA GLU A 146 -27.73 -10.33 -15.74
C GLU A 146 -28.17 -11.79 -15.87
N ARG A 147 -27.27 -12.69 -16.27
CA ARG A 147 -27.53 -14.14 -16.30
C ARG A 147 -27.84 -14.70 -14.92
N LEU A 148 -27.16 -14.22 -13.87
CA LEU A 148 -27.49 -14.56 -12.48
C LEU A 148 -28.91 -14.11 -12.10
N ASN A 149 -29.36 -12.94 -12.55
CA ASN A 149 -30.75 -12.49 -12.35
C ASN A 149 -31.74 -13.43 -13.05
N VAL A 150 -31.43 -13.90 -14.26
CA VAL A 150 -32.25 -14.90 -14.96
C VAL A 150 -32.30 -16.23 -14.20
N VAL A 151 -31.18 -16.72 -13.68
CA VAL A 151 -31.14 -17.92 -12.83
C VAL A 151 -32.06 -17.77 -11.62
N HIS A 152 -31.96 -16.63 -10.92
CA HIS A 152 -32.80 -16.35 -9.75
C HIS A 152 -34.28 -16.29 -10.12
N ALA A 153 -34.63 -15.58 -11.19
CA ALA A 153 -36.00 -15.48 -11.67
C ALA A 153 -36.58 -16.86 -12.04
N ARG A 154 -35.82 -17.73 -12.73
CA ARG A 154 -36.24 -19.09 -13.08
C ARG A 154 -36.50 -19.99 -11.86
N LEU A 155 -35.76 -19.75 -10.78
CA LEU A 155 -35.88 -20.51 -9.53
C LEU A 155 -36.85 -19.86 -8.53
N GLY A 156 -37.50 -18.75 -8.88
CA GLY A 156 -38.39 -18.01 -7.98
C GLY A 156 -37.67 -17.33 -6.81
N LEU A 157 -36.39 -17.01 -6.99
CA LEU A 157 -35.54 -16.37 -5.99
C LEU A 157 -35.50 -14.85 -6.18
N PRO A 158 -35.32 -14.06 -5.11
CA PRO A 158 -35.14 -12.62 -5.23
C PRO A 158 -33.93 -12.25 -6.08
N THR A 159 -34.10 -11.33 -7.03
CA THR A 159 -33.00 -10.69 -7.75
C THR A 159 -32.48 -9.53 -6.92
N LEU A 160 -31.19 -9.51 -6.65
CA LEU A 160 -30.53 -8.40 -5.97
C LEU A 160 -30.18 -7.31 -6.99
N ASP A 161 -30.28 -6.05 -6.56
CA ASP A 161 -29.85 -4.90 -7.37
C ASP A 161 -28.34 -4.97 -7.64
N ALA A 162 -27.90 -4.50 -8.81
CA ALA A 162 -26.47 -4.46 -9.17
C ALA A 162 -25.77 -3.19 -8.65
N ILE A 163 -26.50 -2.26 -8.02
CA ILE A 163 -25.94 -1.06 -7.40
C ILE A 163 -25.07 -1.47 -6.20
N GLY A 164 -23.76 -1.18 -6.27
CA GLY A 164 -22.86 -1.27 -5.11
C GLY A 164 -23.34 -0.34 -4.01
N TYR A 165 -23.10 -0.67 -2.74
CA TYR A 165 -23.58 0.17 -1.63
C TYR A 165 -23.00 1.59 -1.65
N ASP A 166 -21.80 1.76 -2.21
CA ASP A 166 -21.08 3.04 -2.29
C ASP A 166 -20.51 3.25 -3.70
N ASP A 167 -20.50 4.49 -4.20
CA ASP A 167 -19.74 4.87 -5.39
C ASP A 167 -18.25 4.78 -5.04
N GLU A 168 -17.47 3.98 -5.79
CA GLU A 168 -16.03 3.80 -5.53
C GLU A 168 -15.29 5.13 -5.50
N ALA A 169 -15.64 6.04 -6.41
CA ALA A 169 -14.99 7.34 -6.48
C ALA A 169 -15.32 8.18 -5.23
N ASP A 170 -16.57 8.14 -4.78
CA ASP A 170 -17.03 8.85 -3.58
C ASP A 170 -16.43 8.24 -2.30
N LEU A 171 -16.28 6.91 -2.25
CA LEU A 171 -15.64 6.23 -1.12
C LEU A 171 -14.14 6.51 -1.07
N GLU A 172 -13.44 6.50 -2.21
CA GLU A 172 -12.03 6.91 -2.28
C GLU A 172 -11.86 8.37 -1.86
N GLU A 173 -12.74 9.27 -2.33
CA GLU A 173 -12.74 10.67 -1.94
C GLU A 173 -13.02 10.85 -0.44
N THR A 174 -14.00 10.11 0.11
CA THR A 174 -14.35 10.13 1.53
C THR A 174 -13.19 9.61 2.38
N ILE A 175 -12.57 8.49 2.00
CA ILE A 175 -11.40 7.95 2.70
C ILE A 175 -10.25 8.95 2.69
N ALA A 176 -9.98 9.58 1.53
CA ALA A 176 -8.93 10.59 1.43
C ALA A 176 -9.26 11.83 2.27
N TYR A 177 -10.51 12.28 2.29
CA TYR A 177 -10.97 13.41 3.11
C TYR A 177 -10.86 13.12 4.60
N GLU A 178 -11.33 11.97 5.07
CA GLU A 178 -11.22 11.55 6.46
C GLU A 178 -9.75 11.38 6.88
N GLU A 179 -8.91 10.81 6.01
CA GLU A 179 -7.48 10.70 6.26
C GLU A 179 -6.81 12.08 6.41
N ARG A 180 -7.13 13.04 5.54
CA ARG A 180 -6.68 14.44 5.69
C ARG A 180 -7.14 15.05 7.01
N THR A 181 -8.41 14.88 7.36
CA THR A 181 -9.01 15.42 8.59
C THR A 181 -8.33 14.84 9.83
N LEU A 182 -8.03 13.54 9.83
CA LEU A 182 -7.28 12.89 10.91
C LEU A 182 -5.84 13.40 11.00
N HIS A 183 -5.17 13.61 9.86
CA HIS A 183 -3.83 14.19 9.83
C HIS A 183 -3.83 15.61 10.43
N GLU A 184 -4.75 16.47 9.99
CA GLU A 184 -4.89 17.83 10.54
C GLU A 184 -5.20 17.82 12.04
N ALA A 185 -6.08 16.91 12.51
CA ALA A 185 -6.38 16.75 13.94
C ALA A 185 -5.15 16.28 14.76
N LEU A 186 -4.21 15.57 14.13
CA LEU A 186 -2.93 15.17 14.72
C LEU A 186 -1.85 16.26 14.63
N GLY A 187 -2.19 17.43 14.06
CA GLY A 187 -1.29 18.55 13.85
C GLY A 187 -0.33 18.38 12.67
N ILE A 188 -0.65 17.48 11.74
CA ILE A 188 0.05 17.31 10.49
C ILE A 188 -0.51 18.36 9.52
N ASP A 189 0.35 19.28 9.08
CA ASP A 189 -0.07 20.42 8.27
C ASP A 189 -0.55 20.05 6.85
N GLN A 190 -1.25 20.99 6.21
CA GLN A 190 -1.76 20.84 4.84
C GLN A 190 -0.67 20.60 3.78
N TYR A 191 0.58 21.02 3.99
CA TYR A 191 1.69 20.72 3.06
C TYR A 191 2.15 19.27 3.16
N ALA A 192 1.86 18.62 4.28
CA ALA A 192 2.13 17.21 4.52
C ALA A 192 1.07 16.28 3.91
N SER A 193 -0.18 16.75 3.79
CA SER A 193 -1.32 15.97 3.26
C SER A 193 -1.39 15.89 1.72
N GLY A 194 -0.35 16.35 1.02
CA GLY A 194 -0.24 16.26 -0.45
C GLY A 194 -0.99 17.34 -1.22
N SER A 195 -1.47 18.40 -0.55
CA SER A 195 -2.25 19.48 -1.20
C SER A 195 -1.43 20.40 -2.12
N GLN A 196 -0.09 20.36 -2.04
CA GLN A 196 0.80 21.24 -2.80
C GLN A 196 2.01 20.49 -3.38
N THR A 197 2.47 20.94 -4.55
CA THR A 197 3.67 20.41 -5.22
C THR A 197 4.92 20.73 -4.40
N SER A 198 5.82 19.76 -4.24
CA SER A 198 7.15 19.99 -3.65
C SER A 198 8.07 20.65 -4.67
N HIS A 199 8.67 21.79 -4.32
CA HIS A 199 9.84 22.32 -5.03
C HIS A 199 11.12 21.75 -4.44
N ASP A 200 11.21 20.43 -4.39
CA ASP A 200 12.54 19.86 -4.45
C ASP A 200 12.95 20.11 -5.92
N GLY A 201 13.72 21.16 -6.18
CA GLY A 201 14.44 21.32 -7.46
C GLY A 201 15.41 20.15 -7.74
N MET A 202 15.42 19.19 -6.81
CA MET A 202 16.04 17.88 -6.80
C MET A 202 14.97 16.77 -6.77
N SER A 203 13.80 16.97 -7.38
CA SER A 203 12.88 15.87 -7.71
C SER A 203 13.71 14.80 -8.38
N MET A 204 13.81 13.63 -7.77
CA MET A 204 14.57 12.54 -8.35
C MET A 204 14.06 12.31 -9.78
N GLU A 205 14.92 12.48 -10.78
CA GLU A 205 14.59 12.10 -12.17
C GLU A 205 14.26 10.60 -12.27
N VAL A 206 14.57 9.84 -11.23
CA VAL A 206 14.28 8.42 -11.07
C VAL A 206 13.21 8.24 -9.99
N PRO A 207 12.04 7.66 -10.31
CA PRO A 207 11.02 7.37 -9.30
C PRO A 207 11.57 6.41 -8.24
N LEU A 208 11.07 6.51 -7.00
CA LEU A 208 11.43 5.57 -5.94
C LEU A 208 11.08 4.14 -6.38
N PRO A 209 12.00 3.18 -6.18
CA PRO A 209 11.79 1.83 -6.68
C PRO A 209 10.82 1.07 -5.78
N LYS A 210 10.25 -0.01 -6.32
CA LYS A 210 9.65 -1.04 -5.46
C LYS A 210 10.74 -1.74 -4.66
N ARG A 211 10.43 -2.06 -3.39
CA ARG A 211 11.32 -2.81 -2.51
C ARG A 211 11.65 -4.17 -3.14
N TYR A 212 12.91 -4.59 -3.03
CA TYR A 212 13.33 -5.92 -3.48
C TYR A 212 12.69 -6.97 -2.56
N PRO A 213 12.15 -8.08 -3.10
CA PRO A 213 11.50 -9.09 -2.29
C PRO A 213 12.40 -9.65 -1.20
N ARG A 214 11.83 -9.89 -0.02
CA ARG A 214 12.48 -10.68 1.03
C ARG A 214 12.70 -12.11 0.50
N ALA A 215 13.82 -12.72 0.88
CA ALA A 215 14.23 -14.03 0.34
C ALA A 215 13.12 -15.09 0.56
N SER A 216 12.83 -15.87 -0.48
CA SER A 216 11.81 -16.94 -0.45
C SER A 216 12.26 -18.22 0.25
N THR A 217 13.53 -18.30 0.66
CA THR A 217 14.13 -19.49 1.26
C THR A 217 14.33 -19.30 2.76
N GLY A 218 13.51 -19.97 3.55
CA GLY A 218 13.57 -19.96 5.02
C GLY A 218 12.49 -19.07 5.63
N GLU A 219 11.78 -19.58 6.64
CA GLU A 219 10.83 -18.80 7.42
C GLU A 219 11.60 -17.82 8.30
N MET A 220 11.41 -16.53 8.06
CA MET A 220 12.01 -15.48 8.87
C MET A 220 11.14 -15.24 10.10
N VAL A 221 11.72 -15.43 11.28
CA VAL A 221 11.02 -15.28 12.56
C VAL A 221 11.19 -13.84 13.03
N GLU A 222 10.07 -13.10 13.16
CA GLU A 222 10.06 -11.69 13.60
C GLU A 222 10.88 -11.48 14.89
N HIS A 223 10.76 -12.39 15.87
CA HIS A 223 11.51 -12.32 17.12
C HIS A 223 13.03 -12.40 16.95
N ALA A 224 13.53 -13.15 15.97
CA ALA A 224 14.96 -13.21 15.71
C ALA A 224 15.43 -11.95 14.99
N TYR A 225 14.65 -11.41 14.05
CA TYR A 225 14.97 -10.11 13.45
C TYR A 225 14.98 -8.97 14.47
N PHE A 226 14.01 -8.96 15.41
CA PHE A 226 13.99 -8.05 16.55
C PHE A 226 15.28 -8.12 17.38
N ARG A 227 15.76 -9.33 17.71
CA ARG A 227 17.02 -9.52 18.45
C ARG A 227 18.23 -9.04 17.66
N LEU A 228 18.28 -9.28 16.36
CA LEU A 228 19.36 -8.81 15.49
C LEU A 228 19.45 -7.29 15.44
N LEU A 229 18.31 -6.59 15.44
CA LEU A 229 18.29 -5.11 15.44
C LEU A 229 18.67 -4.50 16.80
N ARG A 230 18.65 -5.28 17.88
CA ARG A 230 19.05 -4.85 19.22
C ARG A 230 20.55 -5.02 19.47
N ALA A 231 21.24 -5.85 18.68
CA ALA A 231 22.65 -6.13 18.84
C ALA A 231 23.50 -4.89 18.49
N PRO A 232 24.23 -4.28 19.45
CA PRO A 232 25.12 -3.16 19.20
C PRO A 232 26.25 -3.52 18.24
N GLU A 233 26.85 -2.50 17.61
CA GLU A 233 28.00 -2.67 16.73
C GLU A 233 29.16 -3.37 17.49
N GLY A 234 29.55 -4.56 17.01
CA GLY A 234 30.69 -5.31 17.55
C GLY A 234 30.36 -6.40 18.57
N GLU A 235 29.09 -6.58 18.95
CA GLU A 235 28.68 -7.75 19.74
C GLU A 235 28.60 -9.02 18.87
N GLU A 236 28.99 -10.16 19.45
CA GLU A 236 28.82 -11.45 18.78
C GLU A 236 27.33 -11.79 18.68
N ILE A 237 26.90 -12.11 17.47
CA ILE A 237 25.52 -12.53 17.20
C ILE A 237 25.30 -13.89 17.86
N ASP A 238 24.18 -14.02 18.57
CA ASP A 238 23.78 -15.29 19.20
C ASP A 238 23.87 -16.44 18.19
N PRO A 239 24.51 -17.57 18.53
CA PRO A 239 24.59 -18.74 17.66
C PRO A 239 23.23 -19.18 17.08
N ASP A 240 22.14 -19.03 17.85
CA ASP A 240 20.78 -19.39 17.44
C ASP A 240 20.23 -18.43 16.36
N ASP A 241 20.68 -17.18 16.34
CA ASP A 241 20.26 -16.15 15.38
C ASP A 241 21.20 -16.03 14.16
N PHE A 242 22.39 -16.63 14.23
CA PHE A 242 23.42 -16.52 13.19
C PHE A 242 22.94 -16.99 11.81
N ALA A 243 22.11 -18.05 11.76
CA ALA A 243 21.53 -18.53 10.51
C ALA A 243 20.62 -17.48 9.86
N GLN A 244 19.80 -16.80 10.67
CA GLN A 244 18.91 -15.74 10.20
C GLN A 244 19.70 -14.50 9.79
N TYR A 245 20.69 -14.08 10.59
CA TYR A 245 21.57 -12.98 10.23
C TYR A 245 22.23 -13.18 8.86
N ARG A 246 22.75 -14.38 8.59
CA ARG A 246 23.35 -14.72 7.30
C ARG A 246 22.36 -14.62 6.15
N LEU A 247 21.12 -15.06 6.36
CA LEU A 247 20.06 -15.01 5.36
C LEU A 247 19.70 -13.56 5.02
N VAL A 248 19.44 -12.74 6.03
CA VAL A 248 19.04 -11.33 5.88
C VAL A 248 20.18 -10.50 5.25
N THR A 249 21.41 -10.71 5.70
CA THR A 249 22.61 -10.07 5.12
C THR A 249 22.83 -10.46 3.66
N ALA A 250 22.63 -11.74 3.33
CA ALA A 250 22.74 -12.22 1.94
C ALA A 250 21.67 -11.60 1.05
N ALA A 251 20.43 -11.46 1.54
CA ALA A 251 19.34 -10.82 0.81
C ALA A 251 19.63 -9.33 0.52
N ASN A 252 20.10 -8.56 1.51
CA ASN A 252 20.52 -7.17 1.28
C ASN A 252 21.69 -7.07 0.30
N MET A 253 22.66 -7.99 0.37
CA MET A 253 23.80 -8.00 -0.56
C MET A 253 23.37 -8.30 -1.99
N GLU A 254 22.46 -9.25 -2.19
CA GLU A 254 21.87 -9.55 -3.50
C GLU A 254 21.09 -8.35 -4.06
N ALA A 255 20.23 -7.75 -3.22
CA ALA A 255 19.48 -6.55 -3.57
C ALA A 255 20.41 -5.40 -3.97
N PHE A 256 21.49 -5.16 -3.22
CA PHE A 256 22.47 -4.12 -3.56
C PHE A 256 23.13 -4.36 -4.92
N GLN A 257 23.54 -5.61 -5.22
CA GLN A 257 24.11 -5.95 -6.53
C GLN A 257 23.11 -5.74 -7.66
N ARG A 258 21.84 -6.12 -7.42
CA ARG A 258 20.76 -5.92 -8.38
C ARG A 258 20.48 -4.43 -8.60
N TRP A 259 20.42 -3.64 -7.54
CA TRP A 259 20.26 -2.20 -7.58
C TRP A 259 21.38 -1.54 -8.41
N CYS A 260 22.63 -1.90 -8.14
CA CYS A 260 23.77 -1.44 -8.92
C CYS A 260 23.63 -1.79 -10.41
N SER A 261 23.16 -3.00 -10.74
CA SER A 261 22.98 -3.41 -12.14
C SER A 261 21.83 -2.69 -12.85
N LEU A 262 20.73 -2.41 -12.13
CA LEU A 262 19.52 -1.81 -12.71
C LEU A 262 19.66 -0.29 -12.88
N PHE A 263 20.22 0.39 -11.87
CA PHE A 263 20.13 1.84 -11.77
C PHE A 263 21.46 2.57 -12.02
N ARG A 264 22.57 1.85 -12.25
CA ARG A 264 23.90 2.47 -12.46
C ARG A 264 23.92 3.55 -13.55
N PRO A 265 23.34 3.36 -14.75
CA PRO A 265 23.37 4.39 -15.78
C PRO A 265 22.61 5.66 -15.38
N ARG A 266 21.49 5.52 -14.65
CA ARG A 266 20.60 6.64 -14.28
C ARG A 266 21.12 7.40 -13.07
N LEU A 267 21.52 6.69 -12.03
CA LEU A 267 22.01 7.28 -10.77
C LEU A 267 23.52 7.51 -10.76
N GLN A 268 24.22 7.21 -11.87
CA GLN A 268 25.67 7.34 -12.00
C GLN A 268 26.46 6.58 -10.92
N ILE A 269 25.99 5.38 -10.56
CA ILE A 269 26.54 4.56 -9.47
C ILE A 269 27.98 4.14 -9.82
N PRO A 270 28.96 4.33 -8.93
CA PRO A 270 30.33 3.92 -9.16
C PRO A 270 30.49 2.43 -9.50
N SER A 271 31.60 2.11 -10.15
CA SER A 271 32.00 0.74 -10.45
C SER A 271 32.20 -0.05 -9.14
N THR A 272 31.41 -1.11 -8.95
CA THR A 272 31.49 -1.98 -7.78
C THR A 272 32.09 -3.33 -8.14
N LYS A 273 32.82 -3.95 -7.20
CA LYS A 273 33.35 -5.31 -7.35
C LYS A 273 32.25 -6.32 -7.04
N ARG A 274 32.42 -7.57 -7.46
CA ARG A 274 31.43 -8.67 -7.27
C ARG A 274 31.04 -8.94 -5.80
N ARG A 275 31.86 -8.53 -4.82
CA ARG A 275 31.59 -8.65 -3.37
C ARG A 275 31.48 -7.29 -2.67
N SER A 276 31.23 -6.23 -3.42
CA SER A 276 30.96 -4.92 -2.82
C SER A 276 29.61 -4.94 -2.13
N ASN A 277 29.54 -4.19 -1.03
CA ASN A 277 28.34 -3.86 -0.27
C ASN A 277 28.21 -2.32 -0.24
N PRO A 278 27.11 -1.75 0.28
CA PRO A 278 26.90 -0.30 0.31
C PRO A 278 28.06 0.48 0.96
N ARG A 279 28.68 -0.07 2.01
CA ARG A 279 29.83 0.54 2.71
C ARG A 279 31.00 0.86 1.78
N HIS A 280 31.24 0.05 0.73
CA HIS A 280 32.32 0.29 -0.23
C HIS A 280 32.12 1.58 -1.05
N ILE A 281 30.89 2.09 -1.16
CA ILE A 281 30.55 3.33 -1.87
C ILE A 281 29.92 4.37 -0.92
N ALA A 282 30.04 4.20 0.40
CA ALA A 282 29.40 5.06 1.41
C ALA A 282 29.76 6.54 1.24
N ALA A 283 31.04 6.86 0.98
CA ALA A 283 31.47 8.23 0.74
C ALA A 283 30.77 8.88 -0.49
N TRP A 284 30.54 8.10 -1.54
CA TRP A 284 29.80 8.55 -2.72
C TRP A 284 28.30 8.68 -2.42
N LEU A 285 27.71 7.72 -1.69
CA LEU A 285 26.31 7.76 -1.27
C LEU A 285 26.00 8.98 -0.41
N LEU A 286 26.86 9.31 0.56
CA LEU A 286 26.73 10.52 1.39
C LEU A 286 26.93 11.83 0.62
N GLY A 287 27.50 11.76 -0.59
CA GLY A 287 27.55 12.87 -1.54
C GLY A 287 26.36 12.91 -2.51
N ASN A 288 25.58 11.82 -2.61
CA ASN A 288 24.47 11.63 -3.55
C ASN A 288 23.26 11.09 -2.79
N ILE A 289 22.65 11.94 -1.95
CA ILE A 289 21.59 11.54 -1.02
C ILE A 289 20.37 10.94 -1.73
N ASP A 290 20.05 11.37 -2.95
CA ASP A 290 18.96 10.78 -3.74
C ASP A 290 19.23 9.32 -4.09
N ALA A 291 20.48 8.98 -4.42
CA ALA A 291 20.87 7.59 -4.62
C ALA A 291 20.85 6.78 -3.32
N LEU A 292 21.16 7.42 -2.17
CA LEU A 292 21.08 6.79 -0.85
C LEU A 292 19.62 6.49 -0.46
N ARG A 293 18.70 7.46 -0.59
CA ARG A 293 17.26 7.27 -0.41
C ARG A 293 16.74 6.15 -1.32
N HIS A 294 17.13 6.17 -2.59
CA HIS A 294 16.76 5.15 -3.57
C HIS A 294 17.26 3.75 -3.18
N LEU A 295 18.48 3.64 -2.65
CA LEU A 295 19.03 2.38 -2.20
C LEU A 295 18.23 1.84 -1.00
N PHE A 296 18.02 2.64 0.04
CA PHE A 296 17.28 2.22 1.23
C PHE A 296 15.81 1.86 0.94
N ALA A 297 15.18 2.54 -0.02
CA ALA A 297 13.87 2.15 -0.54
C ALA A 297 13.88 0.79 -1.25
N PHE A 298 14.99 0.44 -1.90
CA PHE A 298 15.13 -0.83 -2.64
C PHE A 298 15.48 -2.03 -1.75
N LEU A 299 16.21 -1.83 -0.65
CA LEU A 299 16.69 -2.94 0.19
C LEU A 299 15.52 -3.69 0.87
N PRO A 300 15.56 -5.04 0.97
CA PRO A 300 14.52 -5.80 1.67
C PRO A 300 14.51 -5.53 3.19
N TYR A 301 15.70 -5.29 3.76
CA TYR A 301 15.91 -5.09 5.21
C TYR A 301 16.73 -3.82 5.47
N PRO A 302 16.16 -2.63 5.22
CA PRO A 302 16.87 -1.36 5.36
C PRO A 302 17.35 -1.08 6.79
N GLU A 303 16.64 -1.55 7.81
CA GLU A 303 16.99 -1.36 9.23
C GLU A 303 18.31 -2.04 9.57
N LEU A 304 18.51 -3.26 9.04
CA LEU A 304 19.77 -4.00 9.21
C LEU A 304 20.91 -3.40 8.37
N GLU A 305 20.61 -2.69 7.28
CA GLU A 305 21.66 -1.91 6.62
C GLU A 305 22.00 -0.68 7.46
N ALA A 306 21.01 0.04 7.98
CA ALA A 306 21.20 1.29 8.73
C ALA A 306 22.06 1.11 9.99
N ILE A 307 21.92 -0.01 10.71
CA ILE A 307 22.75 -0.33 11.89
C ILE A 307 24.25 -0.40 11.56
N GLN A 308 24.62 -0.67 10.30
CA GLN A 308 26.02 -0.73 9.84
C GLN A 308 26.62 0.66 9.55
N TRP A 309 25.83 1.72 9.71
CA TRP A 309 26.26 3.10 9.51
C TRP A 309 26.50 3.75 10.85
N THR A 310 27.66 4.39 10.98
CA THR A 310 28.01 5.10 12.22
C THR A 310 27.06 6.27 12.43
N LEU A 311 26.83 6.64 13.69
CA LEU A 311 25.99 7.80 14.03
C LEU A 311 26.48 9.09 13.35
N ALA A 312 27.80 9.25 13.14
CA ALA A 312 28.36 10.37 12.42
C ALA A 312 27.94 10.41 10.93
N GLU A 313 27.90 9.26 10.27
CA GLU A 313 27.43 9.14 8.87
C GLU A 313 25.93 9.40 8.77
N LEU A 314 25.13 8.86 9.70
CA LEU A 314 23.68 9.11 9.78
C LEU A 314 23.39 10.60 10.06
N THR A 315 24.15 11.22 10.97
CA THR A 315 24.05 12.66 11.24
C THR A 315 24.37 13.48 10.00
N LYS A 316 25.40 13.10 9.24
CA LYS A 316 25.75 13.79 7.99
C LYS A 316 24.62 13.71 6.97
N TRP A 317 24.02 12.53 6.79
CA TRP A 317 22.85 12.37 5.93
C TRP A 317 21.67 13.19 6.45
N GLY A 318 21.32 13.04 7.73
CA GLY A 318 20.19 13.73 8.35
C GLY A 318 20.27 15.25 8.27
N ARG A 319 21.46 15.85 8.35
CA ARG A 319 21.63 17.31 8.15
C ARG A 319 21.21 17.77 6.75
N ILE A 320 21.42 16.93 5.73
CA ILE A 320 20.99 17.20 4.36
C ILE A 320 19.47 17.08 4.25
N GLU A 321 18.89 16.10 4.93
CA GLU A 321 17.43 15.92 5.01
C GLU A 321 16.75 17.10 5.72
N VAL A 322 17.28 17.54 6.87
CA VAL A 322 16.81 18.74 7.60
C VAL A 322 16.85 19.97 6.70
N TYR A 323 17.97 20.20 6.01
CA TYR A 323 18.13 21.35 5.12
C TYR A 323 17.09 21.33 3.98
N ARG A 324 16.85 20.17 3.37
CA ARG A 324 15.84 20.01 2.31
C ARG A 324 14.44 20.30 2.85
N GLU A 325 14.06 19.67 3.98
CA GLU A 325 12.74 19.86 4.60
C GLU A 325 12.48 21.33 4.96
N GLN A 326 13.48 22.01 5.53
CA GLN A 326 13.40 23.42 5.89
C GLN A 326 13.27 24.33 4.67
N THR A 327 14.13 24.14 3.67
CA THR A 327 14.13 24.95 2.45
C THR A 327 12.82 24.78 1.68
N ASP A 328 12.34 23.54 1.56
CA ASP A 328 11.05 23.23 0.93
C ASP A 328 9.88 23.88 1.66
N ALA A 329 9.85 23.84 3.00
CA ALA A 329 8.77 24.47 3.76
C ALA A 329 8.77 25.99 3.60
N ILE A 330 9.94 26.63 3.64
CA ILE A 330 10.06 28.07 3.38
C ILE A 330 9.52 28.38 1.98
N TRP A 331 9.93 27.60 0.97
CA TRP A 331 9.43 27.77 -0.40
C TRP A 331 7.92 27.59 -0.49
N ARG A 332 7.32 26.55 0.11
CA ARG A 332 5.87 26.33 0.08
C ARG A 332 5.10 27.52 0.65
N ILE A 333 5.59 28.10 1.75
CA ILE A 333 5.00 29.31 2.34
C ILE A 333 5.01 30.48 1.35
N THR A 334 6.05 30.63 0.51
CA THR A 334 6.08 31.69 -0.52
C THR A 334 5.00 31.51 -1.59
N GLN A 335 4.59 30.27 -1.87
CA GLN A 335 3.60 29.95 -2.90
C GLN A 335 2.17 29.92 -2.36
N ASP A 336 1.99 29.83 -1.06
CA ASP A 336 0.67 29.69 -0.43
C ASP A 336 -0.08 31.02 -0.38
N GLU A 337 -1.03 31.21 -1.31
CA GLU A 337 -1.86 32.42 -1.40
C GLU A 337 -2.75 32.67 -0.17
N ALA A 338 -2.98 31.68 0.68
CA ALA A 338 -3.70 31.86 1.94
C ALA A 338 -2.86 32.58 3.00
N ILE A 339 -1.52 32.57 2.86
CA ILE A 339 -0.61 33.26 3.77
C ILE A 339 -0.50 34.74 3.39
N ARG A 340 -0.50 35.60 4.41
CA ARG A 340 -0.38 37.06 4.26
C ARG A 340 0.85 37.45 3.43
N GLN A 341 0.69 38.43 2.53
CA GLN A 341 1.74 38.88 1.62
C GLN A 341 3.04 39.28 2.34
N ASP A 342 2.95 39.98 3.47
CA ASP A 342 4.12 40.42 4.22
C ASP A 342 4.96 39.26 4.77
N VAL A 343 4.32 38.15 5.11
CA VAL A 343 5.01 36.92 5.54
C VAL A 343 5.64 36.22 4.33
N ARG A 344 4.94 36.18 3.20
CA ARG A 344 5.46 35.60 1.95
C ARG A 344 6.68 36.35 1.43
N ASP A 345 6.69 37.68 1.53
CA ASP A 345 7.82 38.51 1.12
C ASP A 345 9.07 38.19 1.97
N VAL A 346 8.91 38.08 3.30
CA VAL A 346 10.00 37.68 4.21
C VAL A 346 10.52 36.28 3.89
N CYS A 347 9.63 35.31 3.65
CA CYS A 347 10.02 33.95 3.25
C CYS A 347 10.70 33.92 1.88
N THR A 348 10.30 34.80 0.95
CA THR A 348 10.91 34.93 -0.37
C THR A 348 12.34 35.45 -0.26
N GLU A 349 12.56 36.53 0.50
CA GLU A 349 13.90 37.06 0.79
C GLU A 349 14.79 36.01 1.47
N TRP A 350 14.23 35.27 2.44
CA TRP A 350 14.96 34.22 3.15
C TRP A 350 15.32 33.05 2.23
N HIS A 351 14.38 32.55 1.43
CA HIS A 351 14.62 31.49 0.45
C HIS A 351 15.67 31.90 -0.59
N ASP A 352 15.62 33.15 -1.06
CA ASP A 352 16.62 33.71 -1.97
C ASP A 352 18.01 33.77 -1.33
N ALA A 353 18.11 34.15 -0.06
CA ALA A 353 19.38 34.15 0.67
C ALA A 353 19.99 32.75 0.82
N ILE A 354 19.14 31.72 1.03
CA ILE A 354 19.57 30.32 1.10
C ILE A 354 20.04 29.84 -0.29
N SER A 355 19.25 30.09 -1.33
CA SER A 355 19.45 29.53 -2.67
C SER A 355 20.56 30.22 -3.46
N LYS A 356 20.71 31.55 -3.31
CA LYS A 356 21.69 32.37 -4.04
C LYS A 356 22.95 32.67 -3.22
N GLY A 357 22.93 32.37 -1.92
CA GLY A 357 24.04 32.62 -1.01
C GLY A 357 25.18 31.60 -1.12
N PRO A 358 26.30 31.80 -0.39
CA PRO A 358 27.42 30.87 -0.38
C PRO A 358 27.03 29.49 0.14
N GLU A 359 27.52 28.43 -0.53
CA GLU A 359 27.19 27.04 -0.19
C GLU A 359 27.56 26.67 1.25
N GLN A 360 28.61 27.27 1.82
CA GLN A 360 29.03 26.98 3.20
C GLN A 360 28.02 27.47 4.25
N THR A 361 27.17 28.44 3.90
CA THR A 361 26.24 29.07 4.85
C THR A 361 24.80 28.58 4.74
N ARG A 362 24.44 27.89 3.65
CA ARG A 362 23.05 27.52 3.34
C ARG A 362 22.36 26.69 4.43
N TYR A 363 23.06 25.75 5.04
CA TYR A 363 22.52 24.92 6.13
C TYR A 363 22.19 25.76 7.37
N ALA A 364 23.08 26.68 7.74
CA ALA A 364 22.87 27.56 8.88
C ALA A 364 21.74 28.57 8.61
N LEU A 365 21.67 29.10 7.40
CA LEU A 365 20.60 30.03 6.99
C LEU A 365 19.23 29.34 6.96
N ALA A 366 19.12 28.12 6.41
CA ALA A 366 17.86 27.37 6.40
C ALA A 366 17.40 27.01 7.82
N GLY A 367 18.33 26.70 8.71
CA GLY A 367 18.06 26.37 10.11
C GLY A 367 18.02 27.56 11.08
N ASP A 368 18.01 28.81 10.60
CA ASP A 368 18.14 29.99 11.46
C ASP A 368 17.01 30.08 12.50
N CYS A 369 17.38 29.91 13.78
CA CYS A 369 16.41 29.85 14.87
C CYS A 369 15.66 31.17 15.11
N GLN A 370 16.25 32.32 14.76
CA GLN A 370 15.60 33.62 14.91
C GLN A 370 14.60 33.86 13.77
N CYS A 371 14.91 33.43 12.55
CA CYS A 371 13.98 33.44 11.43
C CYS A 371 12.78 32.53 11.73
N TRP A 372 13.02 31.29 12.14
CA TRP A 372 11.95 30.36 12.51
C TRP A 372 11.11 30.86 13.69
N ALA A 373 11.74 31.40 14.76
CA ALA A 373 11.01 31.95 15.89
C ALA A 373 10.14 33.17 15.53
N ARG A 374 10.56 33.99 14.55
CA ARG A 374 9.74 35.08 14.01
C ARG A 374 8.57 34.53 13.20
N LEU A 375 8.82 33.56 12.33
CA LEU A 375 7.81 32.93 11.49
C LEU A 375 6.73 32.23 12.34
N ARG A 376 7.12 31.50 13.38
CA ARG A 376 6.19 30.81 14.32
C ARG A 376 5.21 31.75 15.03
N ARG A 377 5.48 33.06 15.09
CA ARG A 377 4.55 34.04 15.68
C ARG A 377 3.43 34.46 14.73
N VAL A 378 3.59 34.20 13.44
CA VAL A 378 2.69 34.67 12.38
C VAL A 378 2.09 33.54 11.55
N VAL A 379 2.64 32.32 11.63
CA VAL A 379 2.08 31.11 11.03
C VAL A 379 1.85 30.01 12.08
N ASN A 380 1.00 29.03 11.74
CA ASN A 380 0.77 27.86 12.60
C ASN A 380 2.07 27.07 12.79
N MET A 381 2.27 26.54 14.00
CA MET A 381 3.48 25.79 14.39
C MET A 381 3.74 24.58 13.48
N GLU A 382 2.69 23.98 12.95
CA GLU A 382 2.76 22.82 12.07
C GLU A 382 3.45 23.15 10.74
N LEU A 383 3.45 24.42 10.30
CA LEU A 383 4.16 24.88 9.09
C LEU A 383 5.65 25.13 9.36
N CYS A 384 6.08 25.16 10.61
CA CYS A 384 7.47 25.37 10.98
C CYS A 384 8.28 24.06 10.89
N ARG A 385 9.55 24.15 10.46
CA ARG A 385 10.48 23.00 10.35
C ARG A 385 11.72 23.15 11.22
N GLU A 386 11.58 23.86 12.33
CA GLU A 386 12.64 24.01 13.32
C GLU A 386 12.60 22.90 14.37
N ASN A 387 13.75 22.67 15.00
CA ASN A 387 13.87 21.73 16.11
C ASN A 387 13.22 22.31 17.37
N THR A 388 12.11 21.69 17.82
CA THR A 388 11.45 21.99 19.10
C THR A 388 11.46 20.79 20.07
N THR A 389 12.24 19.75 19.77
CA THR A 389 12.19 18.45 20.48
C THR A 389 13.17 18.34 21.64
N ALA A 390 13.95 19.40 21.91
CA ALA A 390 15.09 19.41 22.83
C ALA A 390 16.22 18.42 22.48
N LEU A 391 16.13 17.73 21.34
CA LEU A 391 17.23 16.93 20.80
C LEU A 391 18.40 17.84 20.40
N ASP A 392 19.61 17.32 20.53
CA ASP A 392 20.79 17.96 19.96
C ASP A 392 20.80 17.83 18.42
N ASP A 393 21.81 18.41 17.77
CA ASP A 393 21.94 18.36 16.31
C ASP A 393 22.02 16.93 15.76
N GLY A 394 22.59 16.00 16.53
CA GLY A 394 22.72 14.60 16.15
C GLY A 394 21.37 13.89 16.16
N GLY A 395 20.62 14.02 17.25
CA GLY A 395 19.26 13.49 17.37
C GLY A 395 18.28 14.11 16.39
N TRP A 396 18.38 15.42 16.17
CA TRP A 396 17.56 16.11 15.17
C TRP A 396 17.83 15.61 13.75
N ALA A 397 19.10 15.43 13.39
CA ALA A 397 19.48 14.84 12.11
C ALA A 397 18.99 13.40 11.98
N LEU A 398 19.17 12.56 13.01
CA LEU A 398 18.72 11.18 13.00
C LEU A 398 17.22 11.05 12.77
N LEU A 399 16.41 11.90 13.42
CA LEU A 399 14.95 11.93 13.27
C LEU A 399 14.51 12.11 11.80
N HIS A 400 15.31 12.80 10.99
CA HIS A 400 15.03 12.99 9.55
C HIS A 400 15.49 11.81 8.69
N VAL A 401 16.32 10.91 9.23
CA VAL A 401 16.77 9.69 8.54
C VAL A 401 15.78 8.53 8.72
N LEU A 402 15.15 8.43 9.91
CA LEU A 402 14.24 7.32 10.26
C LEU A 402 13.23 6.95 9.15
N PRO A 403 12.57 7.90 8.46
CA PRO A 403 11.62 7.59 7.40
C PRO A 403 12.17 6.75 6.24
N TYR A 404 13.46 6.87 5.96
CA TYR A 404 14.09 6.19 4.82
C TYR A 404 14.61 4.81 5.18
N VAL A 405 14.94 4.60 6.45
CA VAL A 405 15.59 3.38 6.95
C VAL A 405 14.61 2.39 7.57
N THR A 406 13.35 2.78 7.77
CA THR A 406 12.28 1.93 8.29
C THR A 406 11.41 1.40 7.15
N SER A 407 11.36 0.08 7.00
CA SER A 407 10.67 -0.60 5.91
C SER A 407 9.16 -0.37 5.91
N THR A 408 8.57 -0.26 7.10
CA THR A 408 7.14 -0.10 7.34
C THR A 408 6.69 1.35 7.32
N TRP A 409 7.61 2.32 7.19
CA TRP A 409 7.32 3.74 7.40
C TRP A 409 6.12 4.23 6.57
N LEU A 410 6.10 3.90 5.27
CA LEU A 410 5.05 4.29 4.32
C LEU A 410 3.64 3.80 4.69
N THR A 411 3.54 2.78 5.56
CA THR A 411 2.26 2.22 6.01
C THR A 411 1.75 2.87 7.30
N THR A 412 2.57 3.70 7.94
CA THR A 412 2.21 4.47 9.14
C THR A 412 1.51 5.78 8.77
N PRO A 413 0.76 6.42 9.68
CA PRO A 413 0.21 7.76 9.43
C PRO A 413 1.27 8.80 9.00
N MET A 414 2.46 8.73 9.58
CA MET A 414 3.56 9.65 9.26
C MET A 414 4.12 9.42 7.85
N GLY A 415 4.21 8.16 7.40
CA GLY A 415 4.66 7.83 6.06
C GLY A 415 3.69 8.24 4.96
N ARG A 416 2.41 8.41 5.29
CA ARG A 416 1.39 8.96 4.38
C ARG A 416 1.41 10.47 4.28
N ALA A 417 2.15 11.14 5.17
CA ALA A 417 2.30 12.59 5.18
C ALA A 417 3.79 13.01 5.17
N PRO A 418 4.61 12.57 4.21
CA PRO A 418 6.08 12.59 4.30
C PRO A 418 6.72 13.96 4.52
N SER A 419 6.05 15.05 4.11
CA SER A 419 6.47 16.44 4.31
C SER A 419 6.08 17.04 5.67
N GLY A 420 5.45 16.27 6.56
CA GLY A 420 5.05 16.72 7.90
C GLY A 420 6.23 17.11 8.78
N ALA A 421 6.02 18.11 9.64
CA ALA A 421 7.05 18.59 10.56
C ALA A 421 7.54 17.49 11.50
N ARG A 422 8.85 17.17 11.43
CA ARG A 422 9.44 16.13 12.30
C ARG A 422 9.28 16.43 13.79
N SER A 423 9.27 17.70 14.18
CA SER A 423 9.03 18.10 15.56
C SER A 423 7.63 17.72 16.05
N VAL A 424 6.60 17.91 15.22
CA VAL A 424 5.24 17.46 15.52
C VAL A 424 5.23 15.95 15.70
N TRP A 425 5.86 15.21 14.79
CA TRP A 425 5.88 13.74 14.88
C TRP A 425 6.51 13.24 16.18
N TYR A 426 7.64 13.82 16.56
CA TYR A 426 8.32 13.47 17.80
C TYR A 426 7.48 13.77 19.06
N HIS A 427 6.68 14.84 19.04
CA HIS A 427 5.80 15.22 20.15
C HIS A 427 4.53 14.37 20.22
N GLN A 428 3.93 14.08 19.06
CA GLN A 428 2.63 13.40 18.97
C GLN A 428 2.71 11.87 18.97
N PHE A 429 3.82 11.29 18.48
CA PHE A 429 3.98 9.84 18.36
C PHE A 429 5.07 9.32 19.32
N PRO A 430 4.69 8.73 20.48
CA PRO A 430 5.66 8.18 21.43
C PRO A 430 6.61 7.15 20.80
N CYS A 431 6.14 6.33 19.86
CA CYS A 431 6.98 5.35 19.16
C CYS A 431 8.14 5.97 18.38
N VAL A 432 7.97 7.17 17.80
CA VAL A 432 9.05 7.89 17.11
C VAL A 432 10.11 8.35 18.12
N ARG A 433 9.65 8.89 19.26
CA ARG A 433 10.52 9.34 20.34
C ARG A 433 11.32 8.19 20.92
N GLU A 434 10.63 7.10 21.26
CA GLU A 434 11.24 5.87 21.78
C GLU A 434 12.25 5.29 20.79
N PHE A 435 11.91 5.22 19.51
CA PHE A 435 12.84 4.74 18.48
C PHE A 435 14.07 5.64 18.35
N CYS A 436 13.87 6.97 18.33
CA CYS A 436 14.97 7.93 18.26
C CYS A 436 15.94 7.77 19.45
N HIS A 437 15.42 7.70 20.68
CA HIS A 437 16.24 7.49 21.88
C HIS A 437 16.89 6.12 21.92
N SER A 438 16.18 5.07 21.52
CA SER A 438 16.71 3.70 21.43
C SER A 438 17.97 3.63 20.54
N VAL A 439 17.94 4.32 19.40
CA VAL A 439 19.10 4.37 18.49
C VAL A 439 20.22 5.25 19.06
N LEU A 440 19.89 6.42 19.62
CA LEU A 440 20.90 7.36 20.16
C LEU A 440 21.63 6.81 21.39
N ASP A 441 20.89 6.20 22.31
CA ASP A 441 21.39 5.81 23.63
C ASP A 441 21.94 4.38 23.64
N HIS A 442 21.44 3.51 22.75
CA HIS A 442 21.71 2.07 22.81
C HIS A 442 22.08 1.44 21.46
N THR A 443 22.13 2.20 20.36
CA THR A 443 22.25 1.68 18.98
C THR A 443 21.23 0.57 18.68
N ASP A 444 20.07 0.62 19.34
CA ASP A 444 19.02 -0.39 19.23
C ASP A 444 17.96 0.07 18.23
N TRP A 445 17.87 -0.67 17.13
CA TRP A 445 16.97 -0.40 16.00
C TRP A 445 15.65 -1.17 16.07
N SER A 446 15.46 -2.02 17.08
CA SER A 446 14.36 -2.97 17.15
C SER A 446 12.97 -2.32 17.25
N ALA A 447 12.89 -1.11 17.80
CA ALA A 447 11.66 -0.33 17.88
C ALA A 447 11.05 0.01 16.50
N SER A 448 11.84 -0.04 15.43
CA SER A 448 11.35 0.13 14.05
C SER A 448 10.30 -0.91 13.62
N LEU A 449 10.26 -2.07 14.27
CA LEU A 449 9.28 -3.12 14.01
C LEU A 449 7.91 -2.86 14.66
N HIS A 450 7.86 -1.92 15.61
CA HIS A 450 6.68 -1.68 16.44
C HIS A 450 5.90 -0.41 16.05
N PHE A 451 6.21 0.19 14.90
CA PHE A 451 5.38 1.26 14.38
C PHE A 451 3.94 0.76 14.13
N PRO A 452 2.91 1.58 14.42
CA PRO A 452 1.53 1.27 14.10
C PRO A 452 1.33 1.28 12.58
N ALA A 453 1.63 0.14 11.96
CA ALA A 453 1.50 -0.13 10.54
C ALA A 453 0.16 -0.80 10.25
N ARG A 454 -0.45 -0.50 9.09
CA ARG A 454 -1.66 -1.22 8.63
C ARG A 454 -1.37 -2.67 8.24
N LEU A 455 -0.13 -2.99 7.90
CA LEU A 455 0.29 -4.33 7.45
C LEU A 455 1.08 -5.01 8.56
N THR A 456 0.66 -6.22 8.92
CA THR A 456 1.45 -7.08 9.81
C THR A 456 2.73 -7.55 9.12
N TRP A 457 3.68 -8.05 9.90
CA TRP A 457 4.89 -8.68 9.37
C TRP A 457 4.59 -9.80 8.37
N ALA A 458 3.54 -10.58 8.62
CA ALA A 458 3.07 -11.65 7.74
C ALA A 458 2.51 -11.10 6.43
N ASP A 459 1.76 -9.99 6.47
CA ASP A 459 1.21 -9.33 5.27
C ASP A 459 2.34 -8.80 4.38
N GLN A 460 3.38 -8.20 4.98
CA GLN A 460 4.55 -7.71 4.24
C GLN A 460 5.28 -8.85 3.51
N CYS A 461 5.48 -9.99 4.19
CA CYS A 461 6.11 -11.16 3.57
C CYS A 461 5.23 -11.75 2.45
N ALA A 462 3.91 -11.68 2.56
CA ALA A 462 2.96 -12.18 1.57
C ALA A 462 2.84 -11.25 0.34
N ASP A 463 2.81 -9.94 0.53
CA ASP A 463 2.84 -8.94 -0.54
C ASP A 463 4.16 -9.03 -1.35
N ASP A 464 5.28 -9.22 -0.66
CA ASP A 464 6.59 -9.44 -1.30
C ASP A 464 6.64 -10.75 -2.10
N ALA A 465 5.96 -11.81 -1.63
CA ALA A 465 5.90 -13.11 -2.30
C ALA A 465 4.95 -13.13 -3.52
N THR A 466 3.89 -12.32 -3.50
CA THR A 466 2.93 -12.19 -4.62
C THR A 466 3.38 -11.18 -5.67
N GLY A 467 4.33 -10.30 -5.34
CA GLY A 467 5.00 -9.34 -6.23
C GLY A 467 5.94 -9.94 -7.28
N GLY A 468 5.68 -11.14 -7.80
CA GLY A 468 6.47 -11.89 -8.80
C GLY A 468 6.62 -11.23 -10.19
N SER A 469 6.41 -9.92 -10.30
CA SER A 469 6.90 -9.13 -11.43
C SER A 469 8.32 -8.70 -11.12
N THR A 470 9.32 -9.38 -11.69
CA THR A 470 10.71 -8.93 -11.71
C THR A 470 10.73 -7.41 -11.97
N PRO A 471 11.37 -6.57 -11.13
CA PRO A 471 11.40 -5.14 -11.38
C PRO A 471 12.03 -4.90 -12.75
N THR A 472 11.21 -4.44 -13.70
CA THR A 472 11.61 -4.11 -15.06
C THR A 472 12.23 -2.72 -15.08
N ARG A 473 13.11 -2.50 -16.07
CA ARG A 473 13.67 -1.19 -16.39
C ARG A 473 12.55 -0.26 -16.86
N ASN A 474 11.90 0.46 -15.95
CA ASN A 474 11.16 1.67 -16.29
C ASN A 474 11.92 2.89 -15.79
#